data_AF-A0A662Q3Q8-F1
#
_entry.id   AF-A0A662Q3Q8-F1
#
_cell.length_a   1.000
_cell.length_b   1.000
_cell.length_c   1.000
_cell.angle_alpha   90.00
_cell.angle_beta   90.00
_cell.angle_gamma   90.00
#
_symmetry.space_group_name_H-M   'P 1'
#
loop_
_entity.id
_entity.type
_entity.pdbx_description
1 polymer ?
#
loop_
_entity_poly.entity_id
_entity_poly.type
_entity_poly.pdbx_seq_one_letter_code
_entity_poly.pdbx_strand_id
1 'polypeptide(L)'
;MSAGAPSIKYMIEARIEVNGVVDKNDVVGAVFGQTEGLFSSEFDLRELQKSGRIGRIEITVNVQGNKTYGKIRVPSALDKYSTALIAAMIESIERVGPYTATVRIEKIHDLRAEKRRKIIERARAILYEWEKSKIPEEDEIMKELEESLLRARVIELGPEKVPAGPDAEKSDELIIVEGRADVINLLRHGYTNVIAVEGIKIPEYVKELANRKRRVIAFLDGDRGGDMILYELANMGFRIDRVARAPYGKEVEQLTGKEILDALHHAIPL
;
A
#
# COMPACT_ATOMS: atom_id res chain seq x y z
N MET A 1 42.01 15.29 -4.36
CA MET A 1 40.90 14.34 -4.66
C MET A 1 40.66 13.54 -3.40
N SER A 2 39.59 13.79 -2.64
CA SER A 2 39.28 12.96 -1.48
C SER A 2 38.77 11.62 -1.98
N ALA A 3 39.52 10.55 -1.72
CA ALA A 3 39.02 9.21 -1.91
C ALA A 3 37.84 9.05 -0.93
N GLY A 4 36.62 9.13 -1.44
CA GLY A 4 35.42 8.87 -0.65
C GLY A 4 35.53 7.49 0.02
N ALA A 5 34.98 7.36 1.23
CA ALA A 5 35.04 6.13 2.00
C ALA A 5 34.64 4.92 1.11
N PRO A 6 35.38 3.80 1.17
CA PRO A 6 35.12 2.65 0.30
C PRO A 6 33.67 2.18 0.48
N SER A 7 32.87 2.26 -0.58
CA SER A 7 31.51 1.73 -0.56
C SER A 7 31.57 0.20 -0.59
N ILE A 8 30.91 -0.46 0.37
CA ILE A 8 30.78 -1.91 0.41
C ILE A 8 30.16 -2.40 -0.89
N LYS A 9 30.85 -3.34 -1.54
CA LYS A 9 30.48 -3.92 -2.83
C LYS A 9 29.87 -5.30 -2.64
N TYR A 10 30.43 -6.08 -1.72
CA TYR A 10 30.06 -7.47 -1.48
C TYR A 10 29.75 -7.72 0.00
N MET A 11 28.91 -8.71 0.27
CA MET A 11 28.68 -9.24 1.62
C MET A 11 28.98 -10.73 1.62
N ILE A 12 29.99 -11.15 2.37
CA ILE A 12 30.29 -12.56 2.60
C ILE A 12 29.43 -13.02 3.79
N GLU A 13 28.64 -14.08 3.62
CA GLU A 13 27.91 -14.73 4.69
C GLU A 13 28.46 -16.15 4.90
N ALA A 14 28.83 -16.46 6.14
CA ALA A 14 29.33 -17.77 6.53
C ALA A 14 28.63 -18.27 7.79
N ARG A 15 28.54 -19.59 7.94
CA ARG A 15 28.15 -20.25 9.20
C ARG A 15 29.37 -20.82 9.88
N ILE A 16 29.37 -20.78 11.20
CA ILE A 16 30.37 -21.42 12.05
C ILE A 16 29.69 -22.38 13.02
N GLU A 17 30.24 -23.58 13.15
CA GLU A 17 29.89 -24.54 14.19
C GLU A 17 31.13 -24.81 15.04
N VAL A 18 31.01 -24.69 16.36
CA VAL A 18 32.10 -24.90 17.32
C VAL A 18 31.71 -26.04 18.26
N ASN A 19 32.60 -27.01 18.44
CA ASN A 19 32.42 -28.15 19.35
C ASN A 19 32.77 -27.78 20.81
N GLY A 20 32.14 -26.72 21.30
CA GLY A 20 32.28 -26.22 22.65
C GLY A 20 31.49 -24.94 22.86
N VAL A 21 31.42 -24.50 24.11
CA VAL A 21 30.77 -23.24 24.49
C VAL A 21 31.78 -22.11 24.37
N VAL A 22 31.53 -21.21 23.42
CA VAL A 22 32.34 -20.00 23.16
C VAL A 22 31.44 -18.77 23.02
N ASP A 23 32.00 -17.61 23.32
CA ASP A 23 31.31 -16.33 23.16
C ASP A 23 31.63 -15.66 21.80
N LYS A 24 31.05 -14.48 21.58
CA LYS A 24 31.29 -13.69 20.37
C LYS A 24 32.76 -13.24 20.26
N ASN A 25 33.40 -12.88 21.37
CA ASN A 25 34.78 -12.37 21.39
C ASN A 25 35.78 -13.46 21.02
N ASP A 26 35.54 -14.70 21.45
CA ASP A 26 36.33 -15.87 21.08
C ASP A 26 36.34 -16.08 19.56
N VAL A 27 35.15 -16.01 18.93
CA VAL A 27 35.01 -16.15 17.48
C VAL A 27 35.67 -15.00 16.74
N VAL A 28 35.53 -13.76 17.23
CA VAL A 28 36.25 -12.59 16.68
C VAL A 28 37.77 -12.82 16.77
N GLY A 29 38.26 -13.29 17.92
CA GLY A 29 39.66 -13.60 18.15
C GLY A 29 40.18 -14.65 17.19
N ALA A 30 39.41 -15.71 16.93
CA ALA A 30 39.75 -16.74 15.95
C ALA A 30 39.78 -16.20 14.52
N VAL A 31 38.78 -15.39 14.13
CA VAL A 31 38.71 -14.81 12.78
C VAL A 31 39.92 -13.96 12.46
N PHE A 32 40.34 -13.09 13.38
CA PHE A 32 41.52 -12.26 13.14
C PHE A 32 42.82 -13.01 13.39
N GLY A 33 42.90 -13.84 14.44
CA GLY A 33 44.14 -14.50 14.84
C GLY A 33 44.59 -15.61 13.88
N GLN A 34 43.67 -16.39 13.32
CA GLN A 34 44.03 -17.47 12.39
C GLN A 34 44.19 -17.01 10.94
N THR A 35 43.75 -15.80 10.63
CA THR A 35 43.92 -15.21 9.29
C THR A 35 45.12 -14.27 9.21
N GLU A 36 45.66 -13.84 10.36
CA GLU A 36 46.84 -12.99 10.47
C GLU A 36 48.10 -13.72 9.97
N GLY A 37 48.90 -13.04 9.13
CA GLY A 37 50.17 -13.56 8.62
C GLY A 37 50.09 -14.66 7.56
N LEU A 38 48.89 -15.10 7.15
CA LEU A 38 48.73 -16.08 6.05
C LEU A 38 49.13 -15.51 4.68
N PHE A 39 48.91 -14.20 4.49
CA PHE A 39 49.19 -13.48 3.24
C PHE A 39 49.92 -12.16 3.56
N SER A 40 50.24 -11.39 2.53
CA SER A 40 50.83 -10.06 2.69
C SER A 40 49.91 -9.14 3.51
N SER A 41 50.48 -8.07 4.07
CA SER A 41 49.73 -7.07 4.87
C SER A 41 48.57 -6.41 4.11
N GLU A 42 48.53 -6.52 2.78
CA GLU A 42 47.41 -6.04 1.96
C GLU A 42 46.15 -6.90 2.11
N PHE A 43 46.27 -8.14 2.59
CA PHE A 43 45.16 -9.07 2.83
C PHE A 43 44.92 -9.35 4.32
N ASP A 44 45.62 -8.65 5.20
CA ASP A 44 45.38 -8.72 6.64
C ASP A 44 44.01 -8.11 6.98
N LEU A 45 43.15 -8.87 7.68
CA LEU A 45 41.80 -8.44 8.00
C LEU A 45 41.75 -7.20 8.90
N ARG A 46 42.72 -7.00 9.80
CA ARG A 46 42.77 -5.82 10.69
C ARG A 46 43.14 -4.58 9.89
N GLU A 47 44.14 -4.68 9.02
CA GLU A 47 44.57 -3.57 8.15
C GLU A 47 43.52 -3.23 7.09
N LEU A 48 42.86 -4.24 6.54
CA LEU A 48 41.72 -4.05 5.63
C LEU A 48 40.55 -3.37 6.33
N GLN A 49 40.27 -3.71 7.60
CA GLN A 49 39.22 -3.05 8.37
C GLN A 49 39.58 -1.60 8.74
N LYS A 50 40.82 -1.33 9.15
CA LYS A 50 41.33 0.03 9.42
C LYS A 50 41.27 0.93 8.19
N SER A 51 41.65 0.39 7.02
CA SER A 51 41.58 1.11 5.74
C SER A 51 40.17 1.22 5.16
N GLY A 52 39.16 0.62 5.80
CA GLY A 52 37.77 0.61 5.35
C GLY A 52 37.51 -0.27 4.12
N ARG A 53 38.50 -1.05 3.67
CA ARG A 53 38.35 -2.01 2.57
C ARG A 53 37.52 -3.23 2.98
N ILE A 54 37.55 -3.58 4.26
CA ILE A 54 36.61 -4.50 4.93
C ILE A 54 35.80 -3.70 5.96
N GLY A 55 34.50 -3.97 6.04
CA GLY A 55 33.62 -3.34 7.03
C GLY A 55 33.76 -3.94 8.42
N ARG A 56 32.84 -3.58 9.32
CA ARG A 56 32.72 -4.26 10.61
C ARG A 56 32.26 -5.70 10.38
N ILE A 57 33.06 -6.65 10.86
CA ILE A 57 32.70 -8.07 10.83
C ILE A 57 31.62 -8.29 11.89
N GLU A 58 30.44 -8.70 11.45
CA GLU A 58 29.32 -8.99 12.34
C GLU A 58 29.29 -10.48 12.65
N ILE A 59 29.27 -10.80 13.94
CA ILE A 59 29.25 -12.18 14.42
C ILE A 59 28.09 -12.32 15.39
N THR A 60 27.25 -13.31 15.13
CA THR A 60 26.21 -13.77 16.06
C THR A 60 26.48 -15.21 16.43
N VAL A 61 26.31 -15.53 17.71
CA VAL A 61 26.52 -16.88 18.25
C VAL A 61 25.32 -17.27 19.11
N ASN A 62 25.00 -18.55 19.11
CA ASN A 62 23.95 -19.15 19.91
C ASN A 62 24.43 -20.51 20.42
N VAL A 63 24.37 -20.71 21.73
CA VAL A 63 24.81 -21.95 22.38
C VAL A 63 23.64 -22.92 22.42
N GLN A 64 23.84 -24.13 21.91
CA GLN A 64 22.87 -25.22 21.97
C GLN A 64 23.54 -26.47 22.56
N GLY A 65 23.21 -26.76 23.82
CA GLY A 65 23.87 -27.84 24.56
C GLY A 65 25.36 -27.56 24.73
N ASN A 66 26.21 -28.42 24.18
CA ASN A 66 27.67 -28.31 24.25
C ASN A 66 28.32 -27.82 22.94
N LYS A 67 27.52 -27.26 22.02
CA LYS A 67 27.99 -26.69 20.76
C LYS A 67 27.55 -25.24 20.63
N THR A 68 28.36 -24.43 19.96
CA THR A 68 27.99 -23.07 19.57
C THR A 68 27.80 -23.00 18.07
N TYR A 69 26.66 -22.46 17.65
CA TYR A 69 26.36 -22.16 16.24
C TYR A 69 26.40 -20.65 16.04
N GLY A 70 26.99 -20.21 14.94
CA GLY A 70 27.09 -18.79 14.65
C GLY A 70 26.98 -18.45 13.17
N LYS A 71 26.79 -17.16 12.91
CA LYS A 71 26.86 -16.56 11.58
C LYS A 71 27.90 -15.45 11.58
N ILE A 72 28.71 -15.43 10.53
CA ILE A 72 29.73 -14.43 10.28
C ILE A 72 29.33 -13.66 9.02
N ARG A 73 29.27 -12.34 9.11
CA ARG A 73 29.04 -11.44 7.98
C ARG A 73 30.21 -10.51 7.81
N VAL A 74 30.80 -10.51 6.62
CA VAL A 74 31.95 -9.67 6.29
C VAL A 74 31.61 -8.77 5.12
N PRO A 75 31.37 -7.46 5.37
CA PRO A 75 31.21 -6.48 4.32
C PRO A 75 32.56 -6.24 3.63
N SER A 76 32.62 -6.33 2.30
CA SER A 76 33.84 -6.12 1.53
C SER A 76 33.67 -5.02 0.49
N ALA A 77 34.60 -4.08 0.47
CA ALA A 77 34.76 -3.08 -0.60
C ALA A 77 35.83 -3.48 -1.63
N LEU A 78 36.43 -4.67 -1.50
CA LEU A 78 37.45 -5.20 -2.42
C LEU A 78 36.85 -5.60 -3.78
N ASP A 79 37.68 -5.95 -4.75
CA ASP A 79 37.20 -6.59 -5.98
C ASP A 79 36.74 -8.04 -5.73
N LYS A 80 36.18 -8.69 -6.77
CA LYS A 80 35.59 -10.04 -6.67
C LYS A 80 36.61 -11.12 -6.32
N TYR A 81 37.86 -11.01 -6.79
CA TYR A 81 38.91 -12.00 -6.56
C TYR A 81 39.45 -11.88 -5.13
N SER A 82 39.77 -10.65 -4.74
CA SER A 82 40.21 -10.33 -3.38
C SER A 82 39.14 -10.70 -2.34
N THR A 83 37.86 -10.45 -2.63
CA THR A 83 36.74 -10.84 -1.75
C THR A 83 36.61 -12.36 -1.62
N ALA A 84 36.79 -13.10 -2.72
CA ALA A 84 36.76 -14.57 -2.68
C ALA A 84 37.92 -15.14 -1.85
N LEU A 85 39.11 -14.52 -1.94
CA LEU A 85 40.24 -14.89 -1.10
C LEU A 85 39.95 -14.68 0.40
N ILE A 86 39.40 -13.51 0.76
CA ILE A 86 38.98 -13.26 2.15
C ILE A 86 37.93 -14.26 2.62
N ALA A 87 36.97 -14.63 1.77
CA ALA A 87 35.99 -15.66 2.10
C ALA A 87 36.67 -17.02 2.39
N ALA A 88 37.61 -17.44 1.54
CA ALA A 88 38.36 -18.68 1.75
C ALA A 88 39.21 -18.66 3.03
N MET A 89 39.81 -17.51 3.38
CA MET A 89 40.55 -17.33 4.64
C MET A 89 39.64 -17.46 5.87
N ILE A 90 38.39 -16.99 5.78
CA ILE A 90 37.40 -17.16 6.85
C ILE A 90 36.96 -18.62 6.93
N GLU A 91 36.82 -19.29 5.79
CA GLU A 91 36.44 -20.70 5.73
C GLU A 91 37.51 -21.64 6.29
N SER A 92 38.79 -21.25 6.21
CA SER A 92 39.92 -22.03 6.75
C SER A 92 40.08 -21.97 8.26
N ILE A 93 39.17 -21.33 8.99
CA ILE A 93 39.23 -21.29 10.47
C ILE A 93 38.81 -22.65 11.01
N GLU A 94 39.75 -23.32 11.69
CA GLU A 94 39.55 -24.69 12.20
C GLU A 94 39.36 -24.75 13.72
N ARG A 95 39.66 -23.66 14.44
CA ARG A 95 39.57 -23.62 15.91
C ARG A 95 38.99 -22.30 16.43
N VAL A 96 38.30 -22.36 17.56
CA VAL A 96 37.88 -21.17 18.32
C VAL A 96 38.19 -21.41 19.79
N GLY A 97 39.11 -20.63 20.35
CA GLY A 97 39.68 -20.91 21.66
C GLY A 97 40.31 -22.32 21.69
N PRO A 98 40.00 -23.18 22.67
CA PRO A 98 40.51 -24.54 22.71
C PRO A 98 39.78 -25.50 21.76
N TYR A 99 38.57 -25.16 21.30
CA TYR A 99 37.65 -26.06 20.61
C TYR A 99 37.87 -26.11 19.10
N THR A 100 37.49 -27.22 18.47
CA THR A 100 37.44 -27.34 17.02
C THR A 100 36.22 -26.63 16.46
N ALA A 101 36.40 -26.00 15.31
CA ALA A 101 35.38 -25.26 14.60
C ALA A 101 35.33 -25.67 13.13
N THR A 102 34.17 -25.50 12.52
CA THR A 102 33.97 -25.65 11.08
C THR A 102 33.25 -24.43 10.58
N VAL A 103 33.88 -23.71 9.66
CA VAL A 103 33.28 -22.58 8.96
C VAL A 103 32.88 -23.02 7.56
N ARG A 104 31.73 -22.55 7.07
CA ARG A 104 31.28 -22.75 5.69
C ARG A 104 30.75 -21.45 5.12
N ILE A 105 31.21 -21.08 3.92
CA ILE A 105 30.64 -19.95 3.19
C ILE A 105 29.27 -20.33 2.66
N GLU A 106 28.24 -19.59 3.06
CA GLU A 106 26.88 -19.79 2.56
C GLU A 106 26.70 -19.08 1.22
N LYS A 107 27.11 -17.81 1.16
CA LYS A 107 26.87 -16.96 0.00
C LYS A 107 27.76 -15.72 0.03
N ILE A 108 28.11 -15.24 -1.16
CA ILE A 108 28.70 -13.90 -1.36
C ILE A 108 27.70 -13.09 -2.19
N HIS A 109 27.14 -12.04 -1.59
CA HIS A 109 26.15 -11.18 -2.26
C HIS A 109 26.82 -9.97 -2.91
N ASP A 110 26.54 -9.71 -4.19
CA ASP A 110 26.86 -8.44 -4.85
C ASP A 110 25.79 -7.40 -4.50
N LEU A 111 26.11 -6.52 -3.55
CA LEU A 111 25.20 -5.47 -3.09
C LEU A 111 24.96 -4.39 -4.15
N ARG A 112 25.84 -4.28 -5.16
CA ARG A 112 25.70 -3.30 -6.25
C ARG A 112 24.65 -3.77 -7.26
N ALA A 113 24.60 -5.06 -7.55
CA ALA A 113 23.57 -5.63 -8.43
C ALA A 113 22.17 -5.38 -7.85
N GLU A 114 21.98 -5.67 -6.56
CA GLU A 114 20.72 -5.45 -5.86
C GLU A 114 20.34 -3.95 -5.80
N LYS A 115 21.30 -3.08 -5.46
CA LYS A 115 21.06 -1.63 -5.44
C LYS A 115 20.69 -1.09 -6.82
N ARG A 116 21.35 -1.55 -7.89
CA ARG A 116 21.02 -1.18 -9.28
C ARG A 116 19.60 -1.60 -9.64
N ARG A 117 19.20 -2.82 -9.29
CA ARG A 117 17.83 -3.31 -9.52
C ARG A 117 16.80 -2.42 -8.85
N LYS A 118 16.98 -2.10 -7.56
CA LYS A 118 16.08 -1.19 -6.81
C LYS A 118 16.01 0.21 -7.42
N ILE A 119 17.14 0.74 -7.89
CA ILE A 119 17.17 2.04 -8.58
C ILE A 119 16.34 1.99 -9.88
N ILE A 120 16.49 0.93 -10.68
CA ILE A 120 15.73 0.76 -11.93
C ILE A 120 14.23 0.62 -11.64
N GLU A 121 13.84 -0.19 -10.65
CA GLU A 121 12.45 -0.34 -10.24
C GLU A 121 11.85 0.99 -9.77
N ARG A 122 12.58 1.78 -8.96
CA ARG A 122 12.13 3.10 -8.54
C ARG A 122 12.03 4.09 -9.71
N ALA A 123 13.00 4.08 -10.62
CA ALA A 123 12.96 4.93 -11.81
C ALA A 123 11.71 4.64 -12.66
N ARG A 124 11.35 3.36 -12.85
CA ARG A 124 10.12 2.96 -13.54
C ARG A 124 8.86 3.51 -12.85
N ALA A 125 8.79 3.40 -11.53
CA ALA A 125 7.64 3.93 -10.77
C ALA A 125 7.51 5.46 -10.91
N ILE A 126 8.63 6.19 -10.82
CA ILE A 126 8.66 7.65 -11.00
C ILE A 126 8.17 8.03 -12.41
N LEU A 127 8.64 7.33 -13.44
CA LEU A 127 8.20 7.60 -14.82
C LEU A 127 6.70 7.35 -14.98
N TYR A 128 6.18 6.27 -14.40
CA TYR A 128 4.75 5.98 -14.44
C TYR A 128 3.91 7.04 -13.72
N GLU A 129 4.34 7.52 -12.55
CA GLU A 129 3.70 8.63 -11.84
C GLU A 129 3.76 9.94 -12.65
N TRP A 130 4.89 10.21 -13.31
CA TRP A 130 5.08 11.41 -14.13
C TRP A 130 4.27 11.38 -15.43
N GLU A 131 4.11 10.21 -16.05
CA GLU A 131 3.20 10.06 -17.19
C GLU A 131 1.74 10.21 -16.76
N LYS A 132 1.37 9.69 -15.59
CA LYS A 132 0.04 9.90 -15.01
C LYS A 132 -0.26 11.35 -14.64
N SER A 133 0.74 12.14 -14.26
CA SER A 133 0.54 13.57 -14.00
C SER A 133 0.51 14.42 -15.28
N LYS A 134 0.76 13.81 -16.45
CA LYS A 134 0.47 14.37 -17.77
C LYS A 134 -0.88 13.87 -18.30
N ILE A 135 -1.94 13.94 -17.49
CA ILE A 135 -3.29 14.01 -18.08
C ILE A 135 -3.29 15.31 -18.91
N PRO A 136 -3.60 15.28 -20.22
CA PRO A 136 -3.68 16.47 -21.03
C PRO A 136 -4.64 17.47 -20.37
N GLU A 137 -4.30 18.76 -20.33
CA GLU A 137 -5.22 19.82 -19.88
C GLU A 137 -6.59 19.72 -20.58
N GLU A 138 -6.63 19.20 -21.82
CA GLU A 138 -7.85 18.90 -22.56
C GLU A 138 -8.77 17.89 -21.85
N ASP A 139 -8.24 16.82 -21.23
CA ASP A 139 -9.06 15.83 -20.52
C ASP A 139 -9.59 16.38 -19.18
N GLU A 140 -8.82 17.25 -18.50
CA GLU A 140 -9.30 17.96 -17.31
C GLU A 140 -10.38 19.00 -17.67
N ILE A 141 -10.18 19.77 -18.76
CA ILE A 141 -11.18 20.71 -19.28
C ILE A 141 -12.45 19.98 -19.71
N MET A 142 -12.32 18.84 -20.39
CA MET A 142 -13.47 18.03 -20.81
C MET A 142 -14.21 17.45 -19.60
N LYS A 143 -13.49 17.01 -18.56
CA LYS A 143 -14.12 16.54 -17.33
C LYS A 143 -14.81 17.69 -16.57
N GLU A 144 -14.21 18.86 -16.49
CA GLU A 144 -14.84 20.04 -15.88
C GLU A 144 -16.08 20.49 -16.67
N LEU A 145 -16.03 20.39 -18.00
CA LEU A 145 -17.17 20.66 -18.88
C LEU A 145 -18.29 19.63 -18.67
N GLU A 146 -17.96 18.34 -18.61
CA GLU A 146 -18.92 17.27 -18.29
C GLU A 146 -19.56 17.48 -16.92
N GLU A 147 -18.78 17.80 -15.89
CA GLU A 147 -19.29 18.10 -14.55
C GLU A 147 -20.17 19.36 -14.53
N SER A 148 -19.84 20.36 -15.32
CA SER A 148 -20.65 21.58 -15.46
C SER A 148 -21.97 21.30 -16.17
N LEU A 149 -21.96 20.48 -17.23
CA LEU A 149 -23.17 20.01 -17.90
C LEU A 149 -24.03 19.13 -17.00
N LEU A 150 -23.44 18.24 -16.21
CA LEU A 150 -24.15 17.41 -15.24
C LEU A 150 -24.80 18.24 -14.12
N ARG A 151 -24.10 19.26 -13.61
CA ARG A 151 -24.67 20.22 -12.65
C ARG A 151 -25.83 21.02 -13.26
N ALA A 152 -25.74 21.39 -14.53
CA ALA A 152 -26.83 22.05 -15.25
C ALA A 152 -28.03 21.13 -15.53
N ARG A 153 -27.84 19.81 -15.51
CA ARG A 153 -28.92 18.82 -15.66
C ARG A 153 -29.72 18.58 -14.38
N VAL A 154 -29.22 19.00 -13.22
CA VAL A 154 -29.99 18.99 -11.98
C VAL A 154 -31.08 20.05 -12.10
N ILE A 155 -32.33 19.61 -11.96
CA ILE A 155 -33.49 20.50 -11.94
C ILE A 155 -33.95 20.70 -10.49
N GLU A 156 -34.69 21.78 -10.25
CA GLU A 156 -35.34 22.04 -8.98
C GLU A 156 -36.84 21.77 -9.13
N LEU A 157 -37.39 20.94 -8.24
CA LEU A 157 -38.79 20.54 -8.28
C LEU A 157 -39.56 21.01 -7.05
N GLY A 158 -40.83 21.34 -7.26
CA GLY A 158 -41.74 21.77 -6.20
C GLY A 158 -41.48 23.18 -5.65
N PRO A 159 -42.32 23.66 -4.73
CA PRO A 159 -42.17 24.96 -4.10
C PRO A 159 -40.91 25.07 -3.24
N GLU A 160 -40.40 23.94 -2.76
CA GLU A 160 -39.21 23.82 -1.92
C GLU A 160 -37.91 23.73 -2.74
N LYS A 161 -38.01 23.75 -4.07
CA LYS A 161 -36.87 23.73 -5.02
C LYS A 161 -35.92 22.56 -4.79
N VAL A 162 -36.50 21.37 -4.66
CA VAL A 162 -35.79 20.15 -4.31
C VAL A 162 -34.91 19.70 -5.48
N PRO A 163 -33.61 19.43 -5.26
CA PRO A 163 -32.72 18.93 -6.30
C PRO A 163 -33.19 17.57 -6.84
N ALA A 164 -33.31 17.47 -8.15
CA ALA A 164 -33.78 16.26 -8.80
C ALA A 164 -33.15 16.06 -10.19
N GLY A 165 -33.21 14.83 -10.67
CA GLY A 165 -32.95 14.49 -12.05
C GLY A 165 -34.11 14.89 -12.97
N PRO A 166 -33.86 15.10 -14.27
CA PRO A 166 -34.83 15.66 -15.21
C PRO A 166 -36.07 14.78 -15.43
N ASP A 167 -35.97 13.48 -15.13
CA ASP A 167 -37.06 12.51 -15.33
C ASP A 167 -37.74 12.12 -14.01
N ALA A 168 -37.37 12.74 -12.88
CA ALA A 168 -37.94 12.41 -11.57
C ALA A 168 -39.48 12.57 -11.54
N GLU A 169 -40.06 13.54 -12.23
CA GLU A 169 -41.52 13.68 -12.35
C GLU A 169 -42.16 12.71 -13.36
N LYS A 170 -41.46 12.36 -14.43
CA LYS A 170 -42.02 11.63 -15.58
C LYS A 170 -41.89 10.11 -15.47
N SER A 171 -40.83 9.63 -14.81
CA SER A 171 -40.55 8.21 -14.64
C SER A 171 -41.57 7.53 -13.72
N ASP A 172 -41.92 6.28 -14.01
CA ASP A 172 -42.77 5.45 -13.14
C ASP A 172 -42.04 4.98 -11.87
N GLU A 173 -40.71 4.91 -11.91
CA GLU A 173 -39.84 4.59 -10.78
C GLU A 173 -39.14 5.86 -10.30
N LEU A 174 -39.06 6.06 -8.98
CA LEU A 174 -38.39 7.19 -8.33
C LEU A 174 -37.33 6.70 -7.35
N ILE A 175 -36.12 7.25 -7.43
CA ILE A 175 -35.03 7.01 -6.48
C ILE A 175 -34.91 8.23 -5.56
N ILE A 176 -35.06 8.03 -4.26
CA ILE A 176 -34.92 9.05 -3.23
C ILE A 176 -33.53 8.93 -2.61
N VAL A 177 -32.77 10.02 -2.57
CA VAL A 177 -31.41 10.11 -1.99
C VAL A 177 -31.32 11.23 -0.97
N GLU A 178 -30.25 11.27 -0.19
CA GLU A 178 -30.10 12.21 0.92
C GLU A 178 -29.85 13.62 0.44
N GLY A 179 -28.91 13.79 -0.51
CA GLY A 179 -28.40 15.09 -0.90
C GLY A 179 -28.27 15.33 -2.40
N ARG A 180 -27.97 16.59 -2.73
CA ARG A 180 -27.71 17.03 -4.11
C ARG A 180 -26.51 16.33 -4.75
N ALA A 181 -25.49 15.99 -3.96
CA ALA A 181 -24.30 15.32 -4.48
C ALA A 181 -24.62 13.90 -4.96
N ASP A 182 -25.51 13.20 -4.27
CA ASP A 182 -26.02 11.88 -4.66
C ASP A 182 -26.80 11.97 -5.98
N VAL A 183 -27.65 13.00 -6.12
CA VAL A 183 -28.36 13.30 -7.38
C VAL A 183 -27.37 13.46 -8.53
N ILE A 184 -26.29 14.23 -8.33
CA ILE A 184 -25.27 14.43 -9.36
C ILE A 184 -24.55 13.12 -9.70
N ASN A 185 -24.19 12.32 -8.68
CA ASN A 185 -23.49 11.06 -8.92
C ASN A 185 -24.38 10.04 -9.65
N LEU A 186 -25.66 9.96 -9.29
CA LEU A 186 -26.63 9.12 -9.99
C LEU A 186 -26.88 9.58 -11.43
N LEU A 187 -26.98 10.89 -11.68
CA LEU A 187 -27.09 11.45 -13.03
C LEU A 187 -25.85 11.15 -13.89
N ARG A 188 -24.65 11.23 -13.30
CA ARG A 188 -23.38 10.85 -13.94
C ARG A 188 -23.40 9.39 -14.40
N HIS A 189 -24.06 8.52 -13.64
CA HIS A 189 -24.19 7.10 -13.95
C HIS A 189 -25.50 6.72 -14.69
N GLY A 190 -26.23 7.71 -15.20
CA GLY A 190 -27.36 7.51 -16.10
C GLY A 190 -28.73 7.38 -15.43
N TYR A 191 -28.82 7.54 -14.11
CA TYR A 191 -30.08 7.51 -13.37
C TYR A 191 -30.67 8.92 -13.32
N THR A 192 -31.68 9.17 -14.16
CA THR A 192 -32.32 10.49 -14.30
C THR A 192 -33.60 10.66 -13.48
N ASN A 193 -34.07 9.60 -12.85
CA ASN A 193 -35.29 9.51 -12.05
C ASN A 193 -35.01 9.61 -10.53
N VAL A 194 -34.11 10.51 -10.16
CA VAL A 194 -33.62 10.69 -8.78
C VAL A 194 -34.12 11.99 -8.16
N ILE A 195 -34.39 12.02 -6.86
CA ILE A 195 -34.73 13.23 -6.08
C ILE A 195 -34.05 13.21 -4.71
N ALA A 196 -33.53 14.35 -4.25
CA ALA A 196 -32.93 14.50 -2.92
C ALA A 196 -33.99 14.81 -1.85
N VAL A 197 -33.72 14.49 -0.57
CA VAL A 197 -34.57 14.91 0.57
C VAL A 197 -33.92 15.93 1.50
N GLU A 198 -32.70 16.38 1.21
CA GLU A 198 -31.95 17.45 1.92
C GLU A 198 -32.01 17.35 3.46
N GLY A 199 -31.72 16.15 3.98
CA GLY A 199 -31.59 15.90 5.42
C GLY A 199 -32.93 15.77 6.16
N ILE A 200 -33.01 16.38 7.35
CA ILE A 200 -34.06 16.10 8.35
C ILE A 200 -35.41 16.71 7.96
N LYS A 201 -35.42 17.85 7.27
CA LYS A 201 -36.69 18.50 6.90
C LYS A 201 -37.14 18.02 5.53
N ILE A 202 -37.72 16.84 5.50
CA ILE A 202 -38.14 16.20 4.25
C ILE A 202 -39.29 17.01 3.60
N PRO A 203 -39.11 17.47 2.34
CA PRO A 203 -40.11 18.27 1.64
C PRO A 203 -41.43 17.53 1.38
N GLU A 204 -42.58 18.17 1.62
CA GLU A 204 -43.91 17.56 1.40
C GLU A 204 -44.13 17.23 -0.09
N TYR A 205 -43.55 18.05 -0.98
CA TYR A 205 -43.60 17.80 -2.41
C TYR A 205 -43.00 16.45 -2.81
N VAL A 206 -41.91 16.00 -2.16
CA VAL A 206 -41.29 14.69 -2.45
C VAL A 206 -42.24 13.56 -2.07
N LYS A 207 -43.01 13.73 -0.99
CA LYS A 207 -44.01 12.76 -0.53
C LYS A 207 -45.16 12.63 -1.52
N GLU A 208 -45.70 13.76 -1.99
CA GLU A 208 -46.72 13.76 -3.02
C GLU A 208 -46.23 13.10 -4.31
N LEU A 209 -44.99 13.42 -4.70
CA LEU A 209 -44.39 12.85 -5.89
C LEU A 209 -44.24 11.32 -5.75
N ALA A 210 -43.68 10.84 -4.64
CA ALA A 210 -43.51 9.41 -4.36
C ALA A 210 -44.84 8.63 -4.42
N ASN A 211 -45.93 9.21 -3.92
CA ASN A 211 -47.25 8.57 -3.95
C ASN A 211 -47.82 8.40 -5.36
N ARG A 212 -47.42 9.23 -6.33
CA ARG A 212 -47.84 9.14 -7.73
C ARG A 212 -47.05 8.08 -8.51
N LYS A 213 -45.99 7.51 -7.93
CA LYS A 213 -45.09 6.58 -8.61
C LYS A 213 -45.55 5.14 -8.48
N ARG A 214 -45.18 4.34 -9.48
CA ARG A 214 -45.42 2.91 -9.45
C ARG A 214 -44.45 2.23 -8.48
N ARG A 215 -43.20 2.69 -8.44
CA ARG A 215 -42.14 2.16 -7.58
C ARG A 215 -41.26 3.27 -7.01
N VAL A 216 -40.93 3.19 -5.73
CA VAL A 216 -40.09 4.14 -5.01
C VAL A 216 -38.97 3.38 -4.31
N ILE A 217 -37.73 3.82 -4.53
CA ILE A 217 -36.53 3.25 -3.91
C ILE A 217 -35.87 4.32 -3.06
N ALA A 218 -35.68 4.09 -1.76
CA ALA A 218 -34.80 4.92 -0.95
C ALA A 218 -33.37 4.39 -1.10
N PHE A 219 -32.46 5.18 -1.68
CA PHE A 219 -31.05 4.84 -1.81
C PHE A 219 -30.23 5.76 -0.91
N LEU A 220 -29.76 5.17 0.19
CA LEU A 220 -29.23 5.91 1.33
C LEU A 220 -27.81 5.46 1.66
N ASP A 221 -27.12 6.29 2.43
CA ASP A 221 -25.73 6.06 2.81
C ASP A 221 -25.57 4.81 3.68
N GLY A 222 -24.36 4.28 3.67
CA GLY A 222 -23.95 3.07 4.39
C GLY A 222 -23.58 3.36 5.83
N ASP A 223 -24.20 4.36 6.46
CA ASP A 223 -23.85 4.89 7.76
C ASP A 223 -25.09 5.13 8.64
N ARG A 224 -24.88 5.72 9.83
CA ARG A 224 -25.97 6.00 10.77
C ARG A 224 -26.87 7.15 10.30
N GLY A 225 -26.36 8.09 9.50
CA GLY A 225 -27.14 9.18 8.94
C GLY A 225 -28.22 8.65 8.01
N GLY A 226 -27.85 7.74 7.12
CA GLY A 226 -28.81 7.09 6.24
C GLY A 226 -29.85 6.24 6.99
N ASP A 227 -29.52 5.66 8.14
CA ASP A 227 -30.53 4.97 8.98
C ASP A 227 -31.55 5.94 9.58
N MET A 228 -31.10 7.13 9.99
CA MET A 228 -31.99 8.15 10.53
C MET A 228 -32.95 8.69 9.46
N ILE A 229 -32.47 8.92 8.25
CA ILE A 229 -33.30 9.40 7.14
C ILE A 229 -34.35 8.36 6.74
N LEU A 230 -33.98 7.08 6.69
CA LEU A 230 -34.95 6.01 6.44
C LEU A 230 -36.06 5.99 7.49
N TYR A 231 -35.68 6.11 8.77
CA TYR A 231 -36.63 6.15 9.87
C TYR A 231 -37.57 7.36 9.78
N GLU A 232 -37.05 8.52 9.38
CA GLU A 232 -37.84 9.73 9.21
C GLU A 232 -38.81 9.65 8.04
N LEU A 233 -38.34 9.17 6.88
CA LEU A 233 -39.20 8.91 5.71
C LEU A 233 -40.36 7.98 6.09
N ALA A 234 -40.07 6.89 6.81
CA ALA A 234 -41.09 5.95 7.27
C ALA A 234 -42.09 6.60 8.24
N ASN A 235 -41.62 7.36 9.24
CA ASN A 235 -42.49 8.05 10.21
C ASN A 235 -43.40 9.09 9.56
N MET A 236 -42.90 9.79 8.54
CA MET A 236 -43.69 10.76 7.78
C MET A 236 -44.69 10.09 6.83
N GLY A 237 -44.68 8.75 6.74
CA GLY A 237 -45.60 7.98 5.91
C GLY A 237 -45.25 8.05 4.42
N PHE A 238 -43.96 8.13 4.06
CA PHE A 238 -43.54 7.98 2.68
C PHE A 238 -43.80 6.56 2.19
N ARG A 239 -44.31 6.45 0.96
CA ARG A 239 -44.37 5.18 0.26
C ARG A 239 -42.97 4.84 -0.27
N ILE A 240 -42.32 3.86 0.34
CA ILE A 240 -41.03 3.31 -0.10
C ILE A 240 -41.26 1.82 -0.38
N ASP A 241 -41.03 1.38 -1.62
CA ASP A 241 -41.22 -0.03 -2.00
C ASP A 241 -39.93 -0.85 -1.81
N ARG A 242 -38.74 -0.22 -1.93
CA ARG A 242 -37.43 -0.87 -1.66
C ARG A 242 -36.43 0.11 -1.04
N VAL A 243 -35.46 -0.42 -0.31
CA VAL A 243 -34.32 0.30 0.25
C VAL A 243 -33.03 -0.25 -0.33
N ALA A 244 -32.25 0.60 -0.99
CA ALA A 244 -30.88 0.35 -1.36
C ALA A 244 -29.94 1.02 -0.36
N ARG A 245 -28.83 0.36 -0.05
CA ARG A 245 -27.80 0.89 0.87
C ARG A 245 -26.46 0.92 0.17
N ALA A 246 -25.74 2.04 0.33
CA ALA A 246 -24.33 2.09 0.00
C ALA A 246 -23.54 1.09 0.88
N PRO A 247 -22.36 0.61 0.42
CA PRO A 247 -21.49 -0.22 1.25
C PRO A 247 -21.14 0.48 2.58
N TYR A 248 -20.91 -0.32 3.64
CA TYR A 248 -20.66 0.22 4.98
C TYR A 248 -19.53 1.27 5.00
N GLY A 249 -19.84 2.45 5.53
CA GLY A 249 -18.92 3.58 5.62
C GLY A 249 -18.67 4.33 4.31
N LYS A 250 -19.48 4.10 3.27
CA LYS A 250 -19.49 4.89 2.04
C LYS A 250 -20.78 5.70 1.90
N GLU A 251 -20.64 6.84 1.26
CA GLU A 251 -21.73 7.74 0.86
C GLU A 251 -22.10 7.50 -0.60
N VAL A 252 -23.36 7.74 -0.98
CA VAL A 252 -23.87 7.54 -2.35
C VAL A 252 -23.11 8.41 -3.36
N GLU A 253 -22.68 9.61 -2.99
CA GLU A 253 -21.85 10.50 -3.81
C GLU A 253 -20.48 9.89 -4.20
N GLN A 254 -19.98 8.90 -3.45
CA GLN A 254 -18.65 8.29 -3.66
C GLN A 254 -18.70 6.99 -4.45
N LEU A 255 -19.89 6.49 -4.77
CA LEU A 255 -20.06 5.18 -5.39
C LEU A 255 -19.69 5.19 -6.87
N THR A 256 -19.03 4.12 -7.30
CA THR A 256 -18.84 3.83 -8.72
C THR A 256 -20.13 3.33 -9.36
N GLY A 257 -20.27 3.46 -10.67
CA GLY A 257 -21.45 2.95 -11.40
C GLY A 257 -21.73 1.46 -11.17
N LYS A 258 -20.69 0.64 -10.93
CA LYS A 258 -20.84 -0.76 -10.56
C LYS A 258 -21.46 -0.92 -9.17
N GLU A 259 -20.97 -0.17 -8.19
CA GLU A 259 -21.50 -0.20 -6.82
C GLU A 259 -22.94 0.31 -6.74
N ILE A 260 -23.29 1.34 -7.54
CA ILE A 260 -24.68 1.83 -7.66
C ILE A 260 -25.58 0.74 -8.23
N LEU A 261 -25.18 0.11 -9.34
CA LEU A 261 -25.94 -0.97 -9.96
C LEU A 261 -26.14 -2.13 -8.99
N ASP A 262 -25.07 -2.55 -8.31
CA ASP A 262 -25.11 -3.62 -7.32
C ASP A 262 -26.05 -3.26 -6.15
N ALA A 263 -25.99 -2.04 -5.62
CA ALA A 263 -26.84 -1.59 -4.52
C ALA A 263 -28.34 -1.54 -4.90
N LEU A 264 -28.67 -0.99 -6.08
CA LEU A 264 -30.05 -0.92 -6.56
C LEU A 264 -30.61 -2.30 -6.91
N HIS A 265 -29.78 -3.20 -7.44
CA HIS A 265 -30.18 -4.58 -7.74
C HIS A 265 -30.54 -5.36 -6.46
N HIS A 266 -29.72 -5.22 -5.41
CA HIS A 266 -29.89 -5.88 -4.11
C HIS A 266 -30.79 -5.11 -3.13
N ALA A 267 -31.50 -4.07 -3.58
CA ALA A 267 -32.39 -3.29 -2.72
C ALA A 267 -33.42 -4.19 -2.02
N ILE A 268 -33.57 -4.07 -0.70
CA ILE A 268 -34.48 -4.90 0.08
C ILE A 268 -35.90 -4.32 0.07
N PRO A 269 -36.97 -5.12 -0.04
CA PRO A 269 -38.33 -4.62 0.16
C PRO A 269 -38.51 -4.05 1.58
N LEU A 270 -39.25 -2.94 1.70
CA LEU A 270 -39.60 -2.32 2.99
C LEU A 270 -41.04 -2.69 3.40
#